data_AF-A0A089I800-F1
#
_entry.id   AF-A0A089I800-F1
#
_cell.length_a   1.000
_cell.length_b   1.000
_cell.length_c   1.000
_cell.angle_alpha   90.00
_cell.angle_beta   90.00
_cell.angle_gamma   90.00
#
_symmetry.space_group_name_H-M   'P 1'
#
loop_
_entity.id
_entity.type
_entity.pdbx_description
1 polymer ?
#
loop_
_entity_poly.entity_id
_entity_poly.type
_entity_poly.pdbx_seq_one_letter_code
_entity_poly.pdbx_strand_id
1 'polypeptide(L)'
;MKKGQKLTTYSYETKLEAIRLHVKEGWTYRRIMEKFNIWMRKYRELGEFGLMHGRGTREEYVNQDRQIQRLKRKNEMLKKCLEIWMQEMKQIGM
;
A
#
# COMPACT_ATOMS: atom_id res chain seq x y z
N MET A 1 0.94 24.53 12.40
CA MET A 1 0.19 23.48 13.13
C MET A 1 -0.06 23.96 14.56
N LYS A 2 -1.30 23.92 15.07
CA LYS A 2 -1.60 24.38 16.44
C LYS A 2 -0.98 23.38 17.45
N LYS A 3 -0.09 23.87 18.33
CA LYS A 3 0.50 23.13 19.46
C LYS A 3 -0.63 22.64 20.38
N GLY A 4 -0.81 21.32 20.52
CA GLY A 4 -1.74 20.74 21.51
C GLY A 4 -2.71 19.66 21.03
N GLN A 5 -2.80 19.36 19.72
CA GLN A 5 -3.55 18.17 19.30
C GLN A 5 -2.76 16.90 19.62
N LYS A 6 -3.18 16.18 20.65
CA LYS A 6 -2.76 14.79 20.86
C LYS A 6 -3.29 13.98 19.66
N LEU A 7 -2.40 13.61 18.73
CA LEU A 7 -2.76 12.60 17.74
C LEU A 7 -3.01 11.31 18.52
N THR A 8 -4.25 10.83 18.52
CA THR A 8 -4.55 9.46 18.93
C THR A 8 -3.95 8.53 17.89
N THR A 9 -2.72 8.12 18.12
CA THR A 9 -2.05 7.11 17.29
C THR A 9 -2.63 5.76 17.66
N TYR A 10 -3.65 5.32 16.94
CA TYR A 10 -4.15 3.95 17.07
C TYR A 10 -3.07 2.98 16.58
N SER A 11 -2.81 1.93 17.37
CA SER A 11 -1.91 0.86 16.95
C SER A 11 -2.41 0.19 15.67
N TYR A 12 -1.49 -0.36 14.89
CA TYR A 12 -1.83 -1.07 13.66
C TYR A 12 -2.81 -2.24 13.93
N GLU A 13 -2.59 -2.95 15.03
CA GLU A 13 -3.44 -4.05 15.50
C GLU A 13 -4.88 -3.60 15.76
N THR A 14 -5.07 -2.45 16.40
CA THR A 14 -6.40 -1.89 16.68
C THR A 14 -7.16 -1.60 15.38
N LYS A 15 -6.45 -1.10 14.36
CA LYS A 15 -7.04 -0.82 13.04
C LYS A 15 -7.41 -2.10 12.31
N LEU A 16 -6.55 -3.11 12.34
CA LEU A 16 -6.83 -4.43 11.75
C LEU A 16 -8.04 -5.09 12.42
N GLU A 17 -8.12 -5.04 13.74
CA GLU A 17 -9.24 -5.62 14.47
C GLU A 17 -10.57 -4.92 14.14
N ALA A 18 -10.57 -3.60 14.04
CA ALA A 18 -11.73 -2.83 13.59
C ALA A 18 -12.19 -3.21 12.17
N ILE A 19 -11.25 -3.47 11.25
CA ILE A 19 -11.57 -3.96 9.89
C ILE A 19 -12.14 -5.37 9.96
N ARG A 20 -11.52 -6.27 10.73
CA ARG A 20 -11.95 -7.66 10.89
C ARG A 20 -13.40 -7.73 11.39
N LEU A 21 -13.73 -6.95 12.41
CA LEU A 21 -15.09 -6.87 12.96
C LEU A 21 -16.09 -6.30 11.94
N HIS A 22 -15.69 -5.33 11.13
CA HIS A 22 -16.54 -4.80 10.07
C HIS A 22 -16.84 -5.83 8.99
N VAL A 23 -15.79 -6.46 8.45
CA VAL A 23 -15.87 -7.31 7.25
C VAL A 23 -16.39 -8.70 7.59
N LYS A 24 -15.91 -9.31 8.70
CA LYS A 24 -16.28 -10.68 9.06
C LYS A 24 -17.54 -10.77 9.89
N GLU A 25 -17.72 -9.85 10.84
CA GLU A 25 -18.85 -9.88 11.78
C GLU A 25 -19.96 -8.89 11.42
N GLY A 26 -19.81 -8.10 10.35
CA GLY A 26 -20.83 -7.17 9.88
C GLY A 26 -21.09 -5.99 10.81
N TRP A 27 -20.12 -5.61 11.65
CA TRP A 27 -20.29 -4.49 12.57
C TRP A 27 -20.50 -3.18 11.82
N THR A 28 -21.46 -2.38 12.27
CA THR A 28 -21.70 -1.05 11.69
C THR A 28 -20.57 -0.08 12.03
N TYR A 29 -20.31 0.88 11.14
CA TYR A 29 -19.29 1.92 11.37
C TYR A 29 -19.51 2.68 12.68
N ARG A 30 -20.76 2.88 13.09
CA ARG A 30 -21.10 3.53 14.35
C ARG A 30 -20.61 2.72 15.55
N ARG A 31 -20.82 1.40 15.57
CA ARG A 31 -20.31 0.53 16.65
C ARG A 31 -18.78 0.52 16.72
N ILE A 32 -18.12 0.52 15.56
CA ILE A 32 -16.65 0.55 15.49
C ILE A 32 -16.11 1.88 16.02
N MET A 33 -16.76 3.00 15.67
CA MET A 33 -16.43 4.32 16.18
C MET A 33 -16.65 4.41 17.70
N GLU A 34 -17.77 3.88 18.21
CA GLU A 34 -18.04 3.87 19.66
C GLU A 34 -17.00 3.04 20.44
N LYS A 35 -16.58 1.88 19.91
CA LYS A 35 -15.66 0.95 20.59
C LYS A 35 -14.19 1.34 20.48
N PHE A 36 -13.73 1.72 19.28
CA PHE A 36 -12.32 1.96 19.01
C PHE A 36 -11.98 3.44 18.85
N ASN A 37 -12.99 4.31 18.80
CA ASN A 37 -12.85 5.72 18.45
C ASN A 37 -12.12 5.95 17.11
N ILE A 38 -12.19 4.98 16.19
CA ILE A 38 -11.57 5.05 14.87
C ILE A 38 -12.57 5.57 13.87
N TRP A 39 -12.19 6.62 13.13
CA TRP A 39 -13.04 7.15 12.07
C TRP A 39 -12.83 6.36 10.77
N MET A 40 -13.80 5.52 10.42
CA MET A 40 -13.77 4.63 9.25
C MET A 40 -14.03 5.34 7.90
N ARG A 41 -14.09 6.68 7.86
CA ARG A 41 -14.35 7.43 6.62
C ARG A 41 -13.33 7.10 5.52
N LYS A 42 -12.04 7.12 5.86
CA LYS A 42 -10.98 6.77 4.89
C LYS A 42 -11.06 5.30 4.47
N TYR A 43 -11.49 4.40 5.36
CA TYR A 43 -11.71 3.00 5.00
C TYR A 43 -12.80 2.85 3.94
N ARG A 44 -13.87 3.62 4.04
CA ARG A 44 -14.95 3.61 3.04
C ARG A 44 -14.47 4.11 1.67
N GLU A 45 -13.58 5.09 1.63
CA GLU A 45 -13.08 5.71 0.39
C GLU A 45 -11.94 4.91 -0.26
N LEU A 46 -11.04 4.33 0.54
CA LEU A 46 -9.77 3.73 0.08
C LEU A 46 -9.60 2.26 0.50
N GLY A 47 -10.59 1.64 1.15
CA GLY A 47 -10.46 0.32 1.74
C GLY A 47 -9.42 0.29 2.87
N GLU A 48 -8.74 -0.85 3.03
CA GLU A 48 -7.71 -1.05 4.05
C GLU A 48 -6.59 0.02 4.02
N PHE A 49 -6.30 0.55 2.84
CA PHE A 49 -5.32 1.62 2.62
C PHE A 49 -5.68 2.92 3.36
N GLY A 50 -6.96 3.21 3.53
CA GLY A 50 -7.44 4.42 4.18
C GLY A 50 -7.09 4.48 5.68
N LEU A 51 -6.98 3.32 6.34
CA LEU A 51 -6.66 3.22 7.77
C LEU A 51 -5.16 3.19 8.02
N MET A 52 -4.38 2.73 7.04
CA MET A 52 -2.92 2.74 7.06
C MET A 52 -2.33 4.15 6.93
N HIS A 53 -3.07 5.09 6.35
CA HIS A 53 -2.58 6.45 6.10
C HIS A 53 -2.59 7.34 7.35
N GLY A 54 -1.52 7.27 8.14
CA GLY A 54 -1.13 8.33 9.08
C GLY A 54 -0.77 9.61 8.32
N ARG A 55 -1.02 10.79 8.91
CA ARG A 55 -0.46 12.06 8.42
C ARG A 55 0.94 12.24 9.05
N GLY A 56 1.98 12.38 8.23
CA GLY A 56 3.39 12.48 8.65
C GLY A 56 4.29 11.48 7.92
N THR A 57 5.58 11.81 7.80
CA THR A 57 6.60 11.00 7.10
C THR A 57 6.66 9.60 7.70
N ARG A 58 6.46 8.59 6.85
CA ARG A 58 6.44 7.17 7.22
C ARG A 58 7.74 6.53 6.76
N GLU A 59 8.30 5.64 7.57
CA GLU A 59 9.23 4.61 7.09
C GLU A 59 8.57 3.86 5.93
N GLU A 60 9.35 3.68 4.86
CA GLU A 60 8.88 3.41 3.50
C GLU A 60 7.93 2.21 3.43
N TYR A 61 6.63 2.48 3.31
CA TYR A 61 5.68 1.49 2.80
C TYR A 61 5.98 1.28 1.32
N VAL A 62 6.80 0.28 1.05
CA VAL A 62 7.10 -0.20 -0.29
C VAL A 62 5.84 -0.86 -0.84
N ASN A 63 5.15 -0.17 -1.74
CA ASN A 63 4.08 -0.77 -2.54
C ASN A 63 4.72 -1.89 -3.38
N GLN A 64 4.55 -3.13 -2.93
CA GLN A 64 5.13 -4.32 -3.54
C GLN A 64 4.67 -4.45 -4.99
N ASP A 65 3.40 -4.16 -5.29
CA ASP A 65 2.90 -4.17 -6.67
C ASP A 65 3.59 -3.13 -7.55
N ARG A 66 3.85 -1.93 -7.02
CA ARG A 66 4.59 -0.89 -7.75
C ARG A 66 6.04 -1.31 -8.00
N GLN A 67 6.67 -1.98 -7.03
CA GLN A 67 8.01 -2.55 -7.23
C GLN A 67 7.98 -3.69 -8.25
N ILE A 68 7.00 -4.59 -8.18
CA ILE A 68 6.81 -5.69 -9.13
C ILE A 68 6.60 -5.14 -10.54
N GLN A 69 5.76 -4.12 -10.72
CA GLN A 69 5.57 -3.47 -12.03
C GLN A 69 6.85 -2.81 -12.55
N ARG A 70 7.63 -2.17 -11.67
CA ARG A 70 8.93 -1.58 -12.03
C ARG A 70 9.92 -2.67 -12.45
N LEU A 71 9.99 -3.78 -11.72
CA LEU A 71 10.86 -4.91 -12.02
C LEU A 71 10.44 -5.61 -13.32
N LYS A 72 9.14 -5.80 -13.56
CA LYS A 72 8.61 -6.34 -14.81
C LYS A 72 9.05 -5.50 -16.01
N ARG A 73 8.89 -4.18 -15.94
CA ARG A 73 9.34 -3.25 -17.00
C ARG A 73 10.86 -3.32 -17.23
N LYS A 74 11.66 -3.36 -16.15
CA LYS A 74 13.12 -3.52 -16.26
C LYS A 74 13.49 -4.83 -16.95
N ASN A 75 12.88 -5.95 -16.55
CA ASN A 75 13.12 -7.25 -17.16
C ASN A 75 12.73 -7.28 -18.64
N GLU A 76 11.61 -6.65 -19.00
CA GLU A 76 11.19 -6.57 -20.40
C GLU A 76 12.19 -5.78 -21.25
N MET A 77 12.65 -4.63 -20.74
CA MET A 77 13.68 -3.83 -21.41
C MET A 77 14.98 -4.61 -21.57
N LEU A 78 15.47 -5.27 -20.51
CA LEU A 78 16.70 -6.05 -20.56
C LEU A 78 16.62 -7.21 -21.55
N LYS A 79 15.47 -7.89 -21.64
CA LYS A 79 15.24 -8.94 -22.64
C LYS A 79 15.33 -8.40 -24.07
N LYS A 80 14.72 -7.23 -24.34
CA LYS A 80 14.81 -6.57 -25.65
C LYS A 80 16.25 -6.17 -26.00
N CYS A 81 16.99 -5.63 -25.04
CA CYS A 81 18.41 -5.32 -25.24
C CYS A 81 19.24 -6.57 -25.57
N LEU A 82 18.99 -7.67 -24.86
CA LEU A 82 19.66 -8.94 -25.12
C LEU A 82 19.34 -9.48 -26.51
N GLU A 83 18.08 -9.37 -26.94
CA GLU A 83 17.63 -9.83 -28.25
C GLU A 83 18.32 -9.07 -29.40
N ILE A 84 18.41 -7.74 -29.28
CA ILE A 84 19.15 -6.90 -30.23
C ILE A 84 20.64 -7.30 -30.26
N TRP A 85 21.25 -7.44 -29.09
CA TRP A 85 22.66 -7.81 -28.99
C TRP A 85 22.95 -9.19 -29.62
N MET A 86 22.09 -10.18 -29.38
CA MET A 86 22.21 -11.50 -30.02
C MET A 86 22.04 -11.43 -31.55
N GLN A 87 21.18 -10.55 -32.06
CA GLN A 87 21.03 -10.33 -33.50
C GLN A 87 22.28 -9.68 -34.11
N GLU A 88 22.87 -8.69 -33.43
CA GLU A 88 24.12 -8.06 -33.85
C GLU A 88 25.28 -9.05 -33.87
N MET A 89 25.43 -9.87 -32.82
CA MET A 89 26.47 -10.91 -32.74
C MET A 89 26.36 -11.91 -33.90
N LYS A 90 25.13 -12.37 -34.21
CA LYS A 90 24.86 -13.23 -35.39
C LYS A 90 25.23 -12.56 -36.72
N GLN A 91 24.99 -11.26 -36.87
CA GLN A 91 25.36 -10.53 -38.10
C GLN A 91 26.87 -10.36 -38.24
N ILE A 92 27.59 -10.21 -37.12
CA ILE A 92 29.05 -10.08 -37.10
C ILE A 92 29.75 -11.45 -37.27
N GLY A 93 29.00 -12.56 -37.22
CA GLY A 93 29.52 -13.91 -37.43
C GLY A 93 30.23 -14.49 -36.20
N MET A 94 29.90 -14.00 -35.01
CA MET A 94 30.31 -14.57 -33.72
C MET A 94 29.23 -15.45 -33.11
#